data_AF-X1N8P6-F1
#
_entry.id   AF-X1N8P6-F1
#
_cell.length_a   1.000
_cell.length_b   1.000
_cell.length_c   1.000
_cell.angle_alpha   90.00
_cell.angle_beta   90.00
_cell.angle_gamma   90.00
#
_symmetry.space_group_name_H-M   'P 1'
#
loop_
_entity.id
_entity.type
_entity.pdbx_description
1 polymer ?
#
loop_
_entity_poly.entity_id
_entity_poly.type
_entity_poly.pdbx_seq_one_letter_code
_entity_poly.pdbx_strand_id
1 'polypeptide(L)' 'MASDERGKLKTLLNYWIEHNKEHSQEFREWSDKVKELGEPEASQDIAEAVVEMDKVSEILTRALDKLGGKEG' A
#
# COMPACT_ATOMS: atom_id res chain seq x y z
N MET A 1 -8.53 -3.18 -27.67
CA MET A 1 -7.09 -2.88 -27.48
C MET A 1 -6.92 -1.89 -26.33
N ALA A 2 -6.97 -0.56 -26.53
CA ALA A 2 -6.74 0.42 -25.44
C ALA A 2 -7.78 0.38 -24.28
N SER A 3 -9.03 0.00 -24.58
CA SER A 3 -10.07 -0.17 -23.54
C SER A 3 -9.80 -1.35 -22.61
N ASP A 4 -9.09 -2.38 -23.10
CA ASP A 4 -8.77 -3.59 -22.34
C ASP A 4 -7.59 -3.34 -21.40
N GLU A 5 -6.57 -2.63 -21.88
CA GLU A 5 -5.41 -2.21 -21.07
C GLU A 5 -5.83 -1.27 -19.92
N ARG A 6 -6.77 -0.35 -20.19
CA ARG A 6 -7.33 0.52 -19.14
C ARG A 6 -8.09 -0.28 -18.08
N GLY A 7 -8.92 -1.24 -18.49
CA GLY A 7 -9.64 -2.14 -17.58
C GLY A 7 -8.67 -2.95 -16.71
N LYS A 8 -7.67 -3.57 -17.35
CA LYS A 8 -6.60 -4.30 -16.67
C LYS A 8 -5.85 -3.44 -15.66
N LEU A 9 -5.51 -2.20 -16.02
CA LEU A 9 -4.84 -1.27 -15.11
C LEU A 9 -5.69 -0.93 -13.89
N LYS A 10 -7.01 -0.71 -14.06
CA LYS A 10 -7.91 -0.50 -12.91
C LYS A 10 -7.92 -1.71 -11.97
N THR A 11 -7.96 -2.94 -12.50
CA THR A 11 -7.90 -4.16 -11.69
C THR A 11 -6.58 -4.24 -10.92
N LEU A 12 -5.45 -3.99 -11.59
CA LEU A 12 -4.12 -3.99 -10.95
C LEU A 12 -4.01 -2.92 -9.85
N LEU A 13 -4.51 -1.71 -10.08
CA LEU A 13 -4.49 -0.64 -9.08
C LEU A 13 -5.29 -1.03 -7.84
N ASN A 14 -6.49 -1.60 -7.99
CA ASN A 14 -7.26 -2.08 -6.84
C ASN A 14 -6.51 -3.18 -6.08
N TYR A 15 -5.90 -4.14 -6.80
CA TYR A 15 -5.11 -5.21 -6.18
C TYR A 15 -3.91 -4.66 -5.39
N TRP A 16 -3.13 -3.74 -5.97
CA TRP A 16 -1.98 -3.14 -5.29
C TRP A 16 -2.38 -2.29 -4.09
N ILE A 17 -3.47 -1.51 -4.18
CA ILE A 17 -3.95 -0.73 -3.04
C ILE A 17 -4.31 -1.64 -1.86
N GLU A 18 -4.99 -2.75 -2.12
CA GLU A 18 -5.35 -3.70 -1.06
C GLU A 18 -4.11 -4.37 -0.47
N HIS A 19 -3.22 -4.87 -1.33
CA HIS A 19 -2.01 -5.55 -0.87
C HIS A 19 -1.06 -4.63 -0.11
N ASN A 20 -0.97 -3.35 -0.49
CA ASN A 20 -0.18 -2.37 0.23
C ASN A 20 -0.75 -2.12 1.64
N LYS A 21 -2.08 -2.15 1.83
CA LYS A 21 -2.68 -2.04 3.16
C LYS A 21 -2.40 -3.26 4.02
N GLU A 22 -2.45 -4.46 3.43
CA GLU A 22 -2.06 -5.71 4.11
C GLU A 22 -0.60 -5.64 4.57
N HIS A 23 0.32 -5.24 3.68
CA HIS A 23 1.73 -5.03 4.03
C HIS A 23 1.91 -3.97 5.11
N SER A 24 1.23 -2.84 5.01
CA SER A 24 1.32 -1.77 6.00
C SER A 24 0.84 -2.23 7.38
N GLN A 25 -0.20 -3.06 7.45
CA GLN A 25 -0.63 -3.70 8.70
C GLN A 25 0.44 -4.68 9.21
N GLU A 26 0.96 -5.57 8.38
CA GLU A 26 1.98 -6.54 8.77
C GLU A 26 3.25 -5.83 9.27
N PHE A 27 3.68 -4.76 8.60
CA PHE A 27 4.83 -3.96 9.01
C PHE A 27 4.60 -3.28 10.36
N ARG A 28 3.39 -2.79 10.65
CA ARG A 28 3.05 -2.25 11.98
C ARG A 28 3.23 -3.32 13.07
N GLU A 29 2.69 -4.52 12.85
CA GLU A 29 2.83 -5.63 13.80
C GLU A 29 4.29 -6.02 14.03
N TRP A 30 5.12 -5.99 12.99
CA TRP A 30 6.55 -6.29 13.11
C TRP A 30 7.36 -5.15 13.72
N SER A 31 7.01 -3.88 13.45
CA SER A 31 7.65 -2.73 14.10
C SER A 31 7.53 -2.83 15.62
N ASP A 32 6.35 -3.21 16.12
CA ASP A 32 6.11 -3.42 17.55
C ASP A 32 6.90 -4.62 18.09
N LYS A 33 6.86 -5.78 17.41
CA LYS A 33 7.61 -6.98 17.82
C LYS A 33 9.12 -6.73 17.86
N VAL A 34 9.68 -6.06 16.85
CA VAL A 34 11.12 -5.77 16.77
C VAL A 34 11.55 -4.82 17.89
N LYS A 35 10.68 -3.87 18.26
CA LYS A 35 10.91 -3.03 19.44
C LYS A 35 10.97 -3.84 20.73
N GLU A 36 10.06 -4.80 20.91
CA GLU A 36 10.05 -5.71 22.07
C GLU A 36 11.29 -6.62 22.13
N LEU A 37 11.90 -6.92 20.98
CA LEU A 37 13.17 -7.66 20.88
C LEU A 37 14.41 -6.82 21.27
N GLY A 38 14.25 -5.53 21.58
CA GLY A 38 15.34 -4.65 21.97
C GLY A 38 16.06 -3.99 20.79
N GLU A 39 15.43 -3.96 19.61
CA GLU A 39 15.99 -3.40 18.37
C GLU A 39 15.24 -2.11 17.94
N PRO A 40 15.36 -1.00 18.70
CA PRO A 40 14.55 0.20 18.49
C PRO A 40 14.85 0.91 17.16
N GLU A 41 16.07 0.82 16.64
CA GLU A 41 16.45 1.44 15.35
C GLU A 41 15.78 0.71 14.19
N ALA A 42 15.82 -0.63 14.18
CA ALA A 42 15.10 -1.43 13.18
C ALA A 42 13.58 -1.23 13.26
N SER A 43 13.03 -1.10 14.48
CA SER A 43 11.61 -0.76 14.67
C SER A 43 11.24 0.59 14.02
N GLN A 44 12.11 1.59 14.13
CA GLN A 44 11.93 2.91 13.50
C GLN A 44 11.94 2.81 11.98
N ASP A 45 12.90 2.09 11.40
CA ASP A 45 12.98 1.89 9.94
C ASP A 45 11.72 1.18 9.40
N ILE A 46 11.21 0.16 10.12
CA ILE A 46 9.97 -0.53 9.74
C ILE A 46 8.78 0.42 9.88
N ALA A 47 8.73 1.27 10.90
CA ALA A 47 7.68 2.27 11.05
C ALA A 47 7.71 3.33 9.93
N GLU A 48 8.89 3.70 9.43
CA GLU A 48 9.01 4.56 8.26
C GLU A 48 8.47 3.85 7.00
N ALA A 49 8.75 2.56 6.83
CA ALA A 49 8.21 1.76 5.73
C ALA A 49 6.67 1.69 5.73
N VAL A 50 6.05 1.64 6.92
CA VAL A 50 4.58 1.74 7.08
C VAL A 50 4.07 3.06 6.50
N VAL A 51 4.69 4.19 6.86
CA VAL A 51 4.27 5.53 6.41
C VAL A 51 4.39 5.65 4.89
N GLU A 52 5.50 5.20 4.32
CA GLU A 52 5.68 5.24 2.86
C GLU A 52 4.71 4.28 2.15
N MET A 53 4.41 3.10 2.71
CA MET A 53 3.43 2.18 2.12
C MET A 53 2.00 2.75 2.11
N ASP A 54 1.59 3.41 3.19
CA ASP A 54 0.30 4.11 3.26
C ASP A 54 0.23 5.22 2.19
N LYS A 55 1.31 5.99 2.03
CA LYS A 55 1.41 7.04 1.00
C LYS A 55 1.41 6.48 -0.42
N VAL A 56 2.04 5.35 -0.69
CA VAL A 56 1.93 4.66 -1.98
C VAL A 56 0.46 4.29 -2.24
N SER A 57 -0.23 3.74 -1.25
CA SER A 57 -1.66 3.39 -1.35
C SER A 57 -2.53 4.61 -1.71
N GLU A 58 -2.27 5.77 -1.09
CA GLU A 58 -2.95 7.02 -1.43
C GLU A 58 -2.65 7.50 -2.86
N ILE A 59 -1.39 7.43 -3.30
CA ILE A 59 -0.99 7.80 -4.66
C ILE A 59 -1.70 6.92 -5.69
N LEU A 60 -1.73 5.61 -5.45
CA LEU A 60 -2.39 4.65 -6.33
C LEU A 60 -3.91 4.85 -6.34
N THR A 61 -4.51 5.18 -5.21
CA THR A 61 -5.93 5.55 -5.12
C THR A 61 -6.22 6.77 -5.99
N ARG A 62 -5.41 7.83 -5.90
CA ARG A 62 -5.56 9.01 -6.78
C ARG A 62 -5.39 8.68 -8.26
N ALA A 63 -4.51 7.74 -8.60
CA ALA A 63 -4.36 7.27 -9.98
C ALA A 63 -5.60 6.53 -10.47
N LEU A 64 -6.17 5.67 -9.63
CA LEU A 64 -7.42 4.95 -9.91
C LEU A 64 -8.59 5.92 -10.10
N ASP A 65 -8.72 6.94 -9.25
CA ASP A 65 -9.77 7.96 -9.35
C ASP A 65 -9.71 8.72 -10.68
N LYS A 66 -8.50 9.13 -11.10
CA LYS A 66 -8.27 9.81 -12.39
C LYS A 66 -8.61 8.95 -13.61
N LEU A 67 -8.61 7.63 -13.46
CA LEU A 67 -9.03 6.69 -14.50
C LEU A 67 -10.55 6.46 -14.51
N GLY A 68 -11.31 7.17 -13.66
CA GLY A 68 -12.74 6.99 -13.43
C GLY A 68 -12.96 5.81 -12.50
N GLY A 69 -12.55 5.96 -11.24
CA GLY A 69 -12.62 4.94 -10.18
C GLY A 69 -13.96 4.19 -10.14
N LYS A 70 -13.93 2.92 -9.68
CA LYS A 70 -15.00 1.90 -9.70
C LYS A 70 -16.30 2.32 -10.43
N GLU A 71 -16.60 1.66 -11.55
CA GLU A 71 -17.99 1.56 -11.98
C GLU A 71 -18.79 1.06 -10.76
N GLY A 72 -19.76 1.87 -10.34
CA GLY A 72 -20.54 1.66 -9.13
C GLY A 72 -21.30 0.34 -9.12
#